data_AF-A0A7Y2YEA3-F1
#
_entry.id   AF-A0A7Y2YEA3-F1
#
_cell.length_a   1.000
_cell.length_b   1.000
_cell.length_c   1.000
_cell.angle_alpha   90.00
_cell.angle_beta   90.00
_cell.angle_gamma   90.00
#
_symmetry.space_group_name_H-M   'P 1'
#
loop_
_entity.id
_entity.type
_entity.pdbx_description
1 polymer ?
#
loop_
_entity_poly.entity_id
_entity_poly.type
_entity_poly.pdbx_seq_one_letter_code
_entity_poly.pdbx_strand_id
1 'polypeptide(L)'
;MAGNQRKFIAIAGNIGAGKSSLLDFLTSTYDAVPFYEPNDENPYLEDFYGDMSRWAFASQLYFLSNKFRIHQEADRVNGVVIQDRTIFEDAEIFATALHQMRKIDRRDWGTYWSFYETILRAIQPPDLMIYLRCSMRT
;
A
#
# COMPACT_ATOMS: atom_id res chain seq x y z
N MET A 1 31.39 12.28 -10.18
CA MET A 1 29.95 12.54 -10.39
C MET A 1 29.21 11.66 -9.41
N ALA A 2 28.60 12.23 -8.37
CA ALA A 2 27.79 11.43 -7.45
C ALA A 2 26.58 10.95 -8.24
N GLY A 3 26.51 9.64 -8.53
CA GLY A 3 25.36 9.05 -9.20
C GLY A 3 24.11 9.40 -8.42
N ASN A 4 23.12 9.97 -9.09
CA ASN A 4 21.87 10.41 -8.48
C ASN A 4 21.14 9.18 -7.93
N GLN A 5 21.42 8.83 -6.66
CA GLN A 5 20.90 7.63 -6.03
C GLN A 5 19.42 7.85 -5.73
N ARG A 6 18.56 6.98 -6.27
CA ARG A 6 17.12 7.01 -6.02
C ARG A 6 16.85 6.99 -4.51
N LYS A 7 15.89 7.80 -4.08
CA LYS A 7 15.36 7.81 -2.71
C LYS A 7 13.89 7.49 -2.73
N PHE A 8 13.50 6.42 -2.05
CA PHE A 8 12.12 5.99 -1.92
C PHE A 8 11.61 6.34 -0.52
N ILE A 9 10.66 7.26 -0.46
CA ILE A 9 9.91 7.61 0.75
C ILE A 9 8.50 7.02 0.65
N ALA A 10 8.00 6.42 1.72
CA ALA A 10 6.62 5.96 1.80
C ALA A 10 5.88 6.63 2.95
N ILE A 11 4.58 6.90 2.76
CA ILE A 11 3.71 7.49 3.77
C ILE A 11 2.69 6.44 4.21
N ALA A 12 2.70 6.13 5.50
CA ALA A 12 1.78 5.18 6.13
C ALA A 12 0.85 5.88 7.13
N GLY A 13 -0.34 5.32 7.37
CA GLY A 13 -1.30 5.88 8.32
C GLY A 13 -2.74 5.46 8.06
N ASN A 14 -3.62 5.70 9.02
CA ASN A 14 -5.02 5.29 8.91
C ASN A 14 -5.76 5.98 7.74
N ILE A 15 -6.89 5.40 7.32
CA ILE A 15 -7.80 6.04 6.37
C ILE A 15 -8.24 7.40 6.96
N GLY A 16 -8.14 8.45 6.15
CA GLY A 16 -8.46 9.81 6.58
C GLY A 16 -7.35 10.54 7.37
N ALA A 17 -6.16 9.96 7.55
CA ALA A 17 -5.05 10.58 8.27
C ALA A 17 -4.38 11.78 7.54
N GLY A 18 -4.78 12.08 6.31
CA GLY A 18 -4.19 13.17 5.51
C GLY A 18 -2.93 12.78 4.71
N LYS A 19 -2.74 11.49 4.41
CA LYS A 19 -1.57 10.99 3.66
C LYS A 19 -1.42 11.63 2.29
N SER A 20 -2.48 11.66 1.49
CA SER A 20 -2.45 12.26 0.15
C SER A 20 -2.16 13.77 0.23
N SER A 21 -2.69 14.47 1.24
CA SER A 21 -2.35 15.88 1.48
C SER A 21 -0.88 16.10 1.86
N LEU A 22 -0.29 15.18 2.64
CA LEU A 22 1.15 15.21 2.91
C LEU A 22 1.96 14.93 1.65
N LEU A 23 1.53 13.96 0.83
CA LEU A 23 2.17 13.66 -0.45
C LEU A 23 2.22 14.92 -1.32
N ASP A 24 1.08 15.57 -1.53
CA ASP A 24 0.97 16.82 -2.32
C ASP A 24 1.89 17.93 -1.77
N PHE A 25 1.92 18.09 -0.45
CA PHE A 25 2.80 19.06 0.21
C PHE A 25 4.29 18.74 -0.05
N LEU A 26 4.68 17.47 0.08
CA LEU A 26 6.07 17.07 -0.12
C LEU A 26 6.48 17.20 -1.59
N THR A 27 5.64 16.82 -2.55
CA THR A 27 5.99 16.92 -3.98
C THR A 27 5.90 18.33 -4.54
N SER A 28 5.15 19.25 -3.90
CA SER A 28 5.20 20.67 -4.23
C SER A 28 6.38 21.40 -3.61
N THR A 29 6.90 20.90 -2.48
CA THR A 29 8.02 21.51 -1.75
C THR A 29 9.37 20.97 -2.21
N TYR A 30 9.42 19.68 -2.56
CA TYR A 30 10.61 18.96 -3.00
C TYR A 30 10.41 18.47 -4.43
N ASP A 31 11.47 18.45 -5.24
CA ASP A 31 11.47 17.88 -6.60
C ASP A 31 11.37 16.34 -6.54
N ALA A 32 10.17 15.86 -6.19
CA ALA A 32 9.87 14.47 -5.93
C ALA A 32 8.68 14.01 -6.75
N VAL A 33 8.75 12.78 -7.25
CA VAL A 33 7.71 12.18 -8.08
C VAL A 33 6.68 11.48 -7.18
N PRO A 34 5.39 11.86 -7.24
CA PRO A 34 4.35 11.23 -6.44
C PRO A 34 3.85 9.93 -7.06
N PHE A 35 3.57 8.94 -6.21
CA PHE A 35 2.82 7.73 -6.55
C PHE A 35 1.61 7.61 -5.63
N TYR A 36 0.42 7.84 -6.19
CA TYR A 36 -0.85 7.79 -5.47
C TYR A 36 -1.44 6.36 -5.48
N GLU A 37 -2.26 6.06 -4.48
CA GLU A 37 -3.10 4.86 -4.45
C GLU A 37 -4.37 5.05 -5.29
N PRO A 38 -4.60 4.25 -6.35
CA PRO A 38 -5.88 4.25 -7.05
C PRO A 38 -6.89 3.39 -6.26
N ASN A 39 -7.58 4.00 -5.29
CA ASN A 39 -8.58 3.27 -4.48
C ASN A 39 -9.80 2.84 -5.30
N ASP A 40 -10.12 3.55 -6.39
CA ASP A 40 -11.37 3.39 -7.13
C ASP A 40 -11.31 2.37 -8.28
N GLU A 41 -10.16 1.72 -8.51
CA GLU A 41 -9.98 0.79 -9.63
C GLU A 41 -10.22 -0.69 -9.26
N ASN A 42 -10.38 -1.00 -7.96
CA ASN A 42 -10.56 -2.38 -7.52
C ASN A 42 -11.96 -2.91 -7.87
N PRO A 43 -12.08 -3.87 -8.81
CA PRO A 43 -13.38 -4.35 -9.30
C PRO A 43 -14.14 -5.13 -8.23
N TYR A 44 -13.48 -5.55 -7.15
CA TYR A 44 -14.09 -6.30 -6.05
C TYR A 44 -14.53 -5.40 -4.90
N LEU A 45 -14.29 -4.09 -4.95
CA LEU A 45 -14.47 -3.22 -3.79
C LEU A 45 -15.95 -3.02 -3.45
N GLU A 46 -16.80 -2.80 -4.44
CA GLU A 46 -18.25 -2.69 -4.24
C GLU A 46 -18.82 -4.00 -3.68
N ASP A 47 -18.47 -5.12 -4.30
CA ASP A 47 -18.86 -6.47 -3.87
C ASP A 47 -18.36 -6.79 -2.45
N PHE A 48 -17.16 -6.35 -2.08
CA PHE A 48 -16.59 -6.50 -0.75
C PHE A 48 -17.43 -5.81 0.32
N TYR A 49 -17.94 -4.61 0.04
CA TYR A 49 -18.84 -3.93 0.98
C TYR A 49 -20.22 -4.60 1.07
N GLY A 50 -20.64 -5.33 0.04
CA GLY A 50 -21.86 -6.14 0.04
C GLY A 50 -21.72 -7.48 0.79
N ASP A 51 -20.61 -8.20 0.58
CA ASP A 51 -20.29 -9.46 1.27
C ASP A 51 -18.77 -9.63 1.47
N MET A 52 -18.29 -9.13 2.61
CA MET A 52 -16.88 -9.22 2.97
C MET A 52 -16.36 -10.67 3.03
N SER A 53 -17.17 -11.63 3.47
CA SER A 53 -16.71 -13.01 3.62
C SER A 53 -16.46 -13.67 2.26
N ARG A 54 -17.24 -13.29 1.24
CA ARG A 54 -17.10 -13.80 -0.13
C ARG A 54 -15.95 -13.15 -0.89
N TRP A 55 -15.73 -11.86 -0.65
CA TRP A 55 -14.93 -11.01 -1.54
C TRP A 55 -13.65 -10.44 -0.91
N ALA A 56 -13.45 -10.58 0.42
CA ALA A 56 -12.24 -10.08 1.09
C ALA A 56 -10.96 -10.59 0.43
N PHE A 57 -10.86 -11.90 0.17
CA PHE A 57 -9.64 -12.46 -0.43
C PHE A 57 -9.34 -11.86 -1.80
N ALA A 58 -10.33 -11.83 -2.71
CA ALA A 58 -10.15 -11.29 -4.06
C ALA A 58 -9.80 -9.79 -4.04
N SER A 59 -10.49 -9.01 -3.19
CA SER A 59 -10.25 -7.59 -3.01
C SER A 59 -8.84 -7.32 -2.47
N GLN A 60 -8.40 -8.03 -1.43
CA GLN A 60 -7.06 -7.85 -0.87
C GLN A 60 -5.95 -8.32 -1.82
N LEU A 61 -6.19 -9.40 -2.58
CA LEU A 61 -5.23 -9.87 -3.59
C LEU A 61 -5.08 -8.85 -4.72
N TYR A 62 -6.17 -8.22 -5.15
CA TYR A 62 -6.11 -7.12 -6.12
C TYR A 62 -5.24 -5.98 -5.58
N PHE A 63 -5.52 -5.47 -4.38
CA PHE A 63 -4.72 -4.40 -3.76
C PHE A 63 -3.23 -4.77 -3.71
N LEU A 64 -2.91 -5.97 -3.22
CA LEU A 64 -1.54 -6.46 -3.12
C LEU A 64 -0.83 -6.50 -4.49
N SER A 65 -1.51 -6.99 -5.54
CA SER A 65 -0.96 -7.06 -6.90
C SER A 65 -0.75 -5.67 -7.52
N ASN A 66 -1.70 -4.76 -7.33
CA ASN A 66 -1.61 -3.40 -7.83
C ASN A 66 -0.51 -2.61 -7.11
N LYS A 67 -0.39 -2.81 -5.79
CA LYS A 67 0.66 -2.20 -4.98
C LYS A 67 2.05 -2.63 -5.42
N PHE A 68 2.23 -3.92 -5.76
CA PHE A 68 3.48 -4.41 -6.33
C PHE A 68 3.82 -3.74 -7.67
N ARG A 69 2.83 -3.59 -8.57
CA ARG A 69 3.02 -2.88 -9.85
C ARG A 69 3.46 -1.43 -9.64
N ILE A 70 2.76 -0.70 -8.78
CA ILE A 70 3.10 0.70 -8.42
C ILE A 70 4.51 0.79 -7.87
N HIS A 71 4.89 -0.14 -6.99
CA HIS A 71 6.24 -0.19 -6.43
C HIS A 71 7.31 -0.43 -7.52
N GLN A 72 7.05 -1.34 -8.47
CA GLN A 72 7.95 -1.57 -9.60
C GLN A 72 8.08 -0.36 -10.54
N GLU A 73 7.01 0.42 -10.69
CA GLU A 73 7.05 1.68 -11.45
C GLU A 73 7.86 2.75 -10.72
N ALA A 74 7.63 2.91 -9.41
CA ALA A 74 8.42 3.76 -8.53
C ALA A 74 9.91 3.39 -8.57
N ASP A 75 10.22 2.09 -8.61
CA ASP A 75 11.58 1.59 -8.64
C ASP A 75 12.38 2.01 -9.87
N ARG A 76 11.70 2.31 -10.99
CA ARG A 76 12.29 2.71 -12.28
C ARG A 76 12.51 4.22 -12.40
N VAL A 77 11.95 5.01 -11.48
CA VAL A 77 12.09 6.47 -11.50
C VAL A 77 13.41 6.87 -10.84
N ASN A 78 14.15 7.77 -11.48
CA ASN A 78 15.35 8.36 -10.90
C ASN A 78 14.97 9.54 -9.98
N GLY A 79 15.77 9.80 -8.95
CA GLY A 79 15.54 10.91 -8.02
C GLY A 79 14.72 10.49 -6.79
N VAL A 80 13.95 11.42 -6.25
CA VAL A 80 13.12 11.18 -5.04
C VAL A 80 11.73 10.75 -5.46
N VAL A 81 11.27 9.64 -4.92
CA VAL A 81 9.92 9.10 -5.11
C VAL A 81 9.22 9.09 -3.78
N ILE A 82 7.95 9.51 -3.76
CA ILE A 82 7.10 9.47 -2.56
C ILE A 82 5.81 8.72 -2.89
N GLN A 83 5.52 7.67 -2.13
CA GLN A 83 4.34 6.83 -2.33
C GLN A 83 3.32 7.00 -1.19
N ASP A 84 2.04 7.16 -1.56
CA ASP A 84 0.91 7.05 -0.63
C ASP A 84 0.53 5.58 -0.43
N ARG A 85 0.55 5.13 0.84
CA ARG A 85 0.31 3.77 1.32
C ARG A 85 1.30 2.72 0.83
N THR A 86 1.69 1.87 1.77
CA THR A 86 2.64 0.79 1.52
C THR A 86 1.98 -0.56 1.33
N ILE A 87 2.72 -1.48 0.73
CA ILE A 87 2.37 -2.91 0.71
C ILE A 87 2.24 -3.50 2.12
N PHE A 88 2.96 -2.95 3.08
CA PHE A 88 2.91 -3.36 4.49
C PHE A 88 1.53 -3.05 5.09
N GLU A 89 0.93 -1.89 4.77
CA GLU A 89 -0.41 -1.56 5.26
C GLU A 89 -1.48 -2.51 4.71
N ASP A 90 -1.43 -2.82 3.40
CA ASP A 90 -2.38 -3.76 2.78
C ASP A 90 -2.32 -5.15 3.43
N ALA A 91 -1.12 -5.69 3.62
CA ALA A 91 -0.95 -7.05 4.12
C ALA A 91 -1.04 -7.15 5.66
N GLU A 92 -0.24 -6.35 6.37
CA GLU A 92 -0.05 -6.50 7.81
C GLU A 92 -1.16 -5.81 8.63
N ILE A 93 -1.89 -4.87 8.03
CA ILE A 93 -3.02 -4.19 8.69
C ILE A 93 -4.35 -4.71 8.13
N PHE A 94 -4.64 -4.44 6.85
CA PHE A 94 -5.99 -4.69 6.30
C PHE A 94 -6.29 -6.18 6.11
N ALA A 95 -5.45 -6.91 5.39
CA ALA A 95 -5.66 -8.34 5.15
C ALA A 95 -5.55 -9.15 6.45
N THR A 96 -4.61 -8.79 7.33
CA THR A 96 -4.47 -9.41 8.66
C THR A 96 -5.73 -9.20 9.51
N ALA A 97 -6.30 -7.99 9.54
CA ALA A 97 -7.55 -7.73 10.25
C ALA A 97 -8.72 -8.56 9.67
N LEU A 98 -8.84 -8.64 8.35
CA LEU A 98 -9.86 -9.45 7.68
C LEU A 98 -9.72 -10.94 8.00
N HIS A 99 -8.50 -11.46 8.09
CA HIS A 99 -8.26 -12.83 8.54
C HIS A 99 -8.67 -13.04 10.01
N GLN A 100 -8.27 -12.13 10.91
CA GLN A 100 -8.64 -12.18 12.33
C GLN A 100 -10.17 -12.11 12.54
N MET A 101 -10.86 -11.34 11.71
CA MET A 101 -12.32 -11.23 11.68
C MET A 101 -13.01 -12.41 10.97
N ARG A 102 -12.25 -13.42 10.52
CA ARG A 102 -12.72 -14.60 9.78
C ARG A 102 -13.44 -14.26 8.47
N LYS A 103 -13.05 -13.15 7.84
CA LYS A 103 -13.49 -12.76 6.49
C LYS A 103 -12.60 -13.34 5.40
N ILE A 104 -11.35 -13.64 5.71
CA ILE A 104 -10.45 -14.46 4.89
C ILE A 104 -10.22 -15.77 5.64
N ASP A 105 -10.57 -16.88 5.02
CA ASP A 105 -10.39 -18.19 5.63
C ASP A 105 -8.91 -18.60 5.74
N ARG A 106 -8.62 -19.69 6.44
CA ARG A 106 -7.23 -20.13 6.68
C ARG A 106 -6.48 -20.50 5.39
N ARG A 107 -7.17 -21.05 4.40
CA ARG A 107 -6.56 -21.50 3.13
C ARG A 107 -6.23 -20.31 2.25
N ASP A 108 -7.17 -19.40 2.12
CA ASP A 108 -7.01 -18.15 1.37
C ASP A 108 -5.98 -17.25 2.03
N TRP A 109 -5.96 -17.19 3.37
CA TRP A 109 -4.93 -16.49 4.12
C TRP A 109 -3.52 -17.04 3.85
N GLY A 110 -3.35 -18.37 3.85
CA GLY A 110 -2.07 -18.99 3.53
C GLY A 110 -1.58 -18.63 2.12
N THR A 111 -2.50 -18.61 1.14
CA THR A 111 -2.19 -18.19 -0.23
C THR A 111 -1.80 -16.72 -0.30
N TYR A 112 -2.59 -15.85 0.33
CA TYR A 112 -2.33 -14.41 0.39
C TYR A 112 -0.95 -14.11 1.01
N TRP A 113 -0.68 -14.71 2.18
CA TRP A 113 0.55 -14.46 2.92
C TRP A 113 1.79 -14.96 2.17
N SER A 114 1.71 -16.14 1.56
CA SER A 114 2.81 -16.66 0.73
C SER A 114 3.11 -15.76 -0.47
N PHE A 115 2.07 -15.19 -1.10
CA PHE A 115 2.26 -14.24 -2.20
C PHE A 115 2.87 -12.92 -1.72
N TYR A 116 2.40 -12.39 -0.59
CA TYR A 116 2.98 -11.22 0.06
C TYR A 116 4.48 -11.41 0.36
N GLU A 117 4.87 -12.53 0.98
CA GLU A 117 6.29 -12.85 1.27
C GLU A 117 7.13 -12.96 0.00
N THR A 118 6.54 -13.47 -1.09
CA THR A 118 7.21 -13.55 -2.39
C THR A 118 7.48 -12.15 -2.94
N ILE A 119 6.50 -11.25 -2.85
CA ILE A 119 6.65 -9.86 -3.29
C ILE A 119 7.73 -9.15 -2.46
N LEU A 120 7.75 -9.32 -1.13
CA LEU A 120 8.75 -8.69 -0.26
C LEU A 120 10.19 -9.07 -0.63
N ARG A 121 10.41 -10.27 -1.16
CA ARG A 121 11.74 -10.70 -1.65
C ARG A 121 12.09 -10.12 -3.02
N ALA A 122 11.09 -9.68 -3.78
CA ALA A 122 11.25 -9.16 -5.13
C ALA A 122 11.40 -7.63 -5.20
N ILE A 123 11.07 -6.91 -4.12
CA ILE A 123 11.14 -5.45 -4.04
C ILE A 123 12.22 -4.97 -3.07
N GLN A 124 12.63 -3.70 -3.22
CA GLN A 124 13.45 -3.03 -2.22
C GLN A 124 12.53 -2.27 -1.24
N PRO A 125 12.73 -2.38 0.09
CA PRO A 125 11.94 -1.59 1.01
C PRO A 125 12.21 -0.08 0.81
N PRO A 126 11.27 0.80 1.19
CA PRO A 126 11.49 2.23 1.18
C PRO A 126 12.70 2.63 2.04
N ASP A 127 13.47 3.65 1.60
CA ASP A 127 14.57 4.23 2.37
C ASP A 127 14.07 4.95 3.63
N LEU A 128 12.85 5.49 3.58
CA LEU A 128 12.20 6.20 4.68
C LEU A 128 10.70 5.89 4.70
N MET A 129 10.18 5.58 5.89
CA MET A 129 8.74 5.49 6.13
C MET A 129 8.28 6.60 7.06
N ILE A 130 7.36 7.44 6.58
CA ILE A 130 6.71 8.51 7.35
C ILE A 130 5.36 7.98 7.83
N TYR A 131 5.21 7.81 9.14
CA TYR A 131 3.95 7.37 9.74
C TYR A 131 3.12 8.57 10.23
N LEU A 132 1.97 8.80 9.60
CA LEU A 132 0.97 9.78 10.03
C LEU A 132 0.04 9.15 11.08
N ARG A 133 0.26 9.57 12.32
CA ARG A 133 -0.58 9.19 13.46
C ARG A 133 -1.68 10.21 13.70
N CYS A 134 -2.94 9.79 13.60
CA CYS A 134 -4.10 10.58 13.99
C CYS A 134 -4.96 9.82 15.01
N SER A 135 -5.61 10.54 15.92
CA SER A 135 -6.65 9.95 16.77
C SER A 135 -7.88 9.61 15.93
N MET A 136 -8.50 8.46 16.16
CA MET A 136 -9.86 8.24 15.67
C MET A 136 -10.77 9.20 16.45
N ARG A 137 -11.46 10.11 15.76
CA ARG A 137 -12.52 10.90 16.42
C ARG A 137 -13.58 9.90 16.86
N THR A 138 -13.75 9.75 18.18
CA THR A 138 -14.88 9.07 18.82
C THR A 138 -16.17 9.81 18.53
#